data_AF-A0A2T6N3M9-F1
#
_entry.id   AF-A0A2T6N3M9-F1
#
_cell.length_a   1.000
_cell.length_b   1.000
_cell.length_c   1.000
_cell.angle_alpha   90.00
_cell.angle_beta   90.00
_cell.angle_gamma   90.00
#
_symmetry.space_group_name_H-M   'P 1'
#
loop_
_entity.id
_entity.type
_entity.pdbx_description
1 polymer ?
#
loop_
_entity_poly.entity_id
_entity_poly.type
_entity_poly.pdbx_seq_one_letter_code
_entity_poly.pdbx_strand_id
1 'polypeptide(L)' 'MKESKVNNFFKHLAKALLAAIRYVMVFLSETVRLLASSARTKPADDELNNSFRGGVMNHRTGKFDDGSDPAGWYERD' A
#
# COMPACT_ATOMS: atom_id res chain seq x y z
N MET A 1 49.26 -0.36 29.27
CA MET A 1 48.04 -1.20 29.40
C MET A 1 46.71 -0.42 29.39
N LYS A 2 46.67 0.87 29.76
CA LYS A 2 45.43 1.68 29.71
C LYS A 2 45.01 2.08 28.29
N GLU A 3 45.97 2.45 27.43
CA GLU A 3 45.78 2.85 26.02
C GLU A 3 45.02 1.80 25.18
N SER A 4 45.34 0.50 25.33
CA SER A 4 44.71 -0.57 24.55
C SER A 4 43.25 -0.83 24.94
N LYS A 5 42.89 -0.63 26.22
CA LYS A 5 41.49 -0.72 26.69
C LYS A 5 40.63 0.39 26.11
N VAL A 6 41.15 1.62 26.06
CA VAL A 6 40.44 2.78 25.51
C VAL A 6 40.18 2.59 24.01
N ASN A 7 41.17 2.13 23.24
CA ASN A 7 40.97 1.85 21.81
C ASN A 7 39.96 0.73 21.53
N ASN A 8 39.94 -0.32 22.36
CA ASN A 8 38.96 -1.38 22.20
C ASN A 8 37.54 -0.91 22.55
N PHE A 9 37.40 -0.05 23.57
CA PHE A 9 36.12 0.57 23.90
C PHE A 9 35.55 1.39 22.74
N PHE A 10 36.36 2.25 22.13
CA PHE A 10 35.93 3.04 20.96
C PHE A 10 35.56 2.17 19.75
N LYS A 11 36.26 1.07 19.51
CA LYS A 11 35.92 0.11 18.45
C LYS A 11 34.56 -0.55 18.70
N HIS A 12 34.27 -0.95 19.93
CA HIS A 12 32.97 -1.52 20.28
C HIS A 12 31.85 -0.49 20.18
N LEU A 13 32.11 0.75 20.62
CA LEU A 13 31.17 1.86 20.51
C LEU A 13 30.84 2.17 19.04
N ALA A 14 31.86 2.25 18.17
CA ALA A 14 31.67 2.48 16.74
C ALA A 14 30.89 1.34 16.07
N LYS A 15 31.17 0.08 16.43
CA LYS A 15 30.42 -1.09 15.94
C LYS A 15 28.96 -1.07 16.39
N ALA A 16 28.70 -0.73 17.66
CA ALA A 16 27.36 -0.62 18.20
C ALA A 16 26.56 0.48 17.50
N LEU A 17 27.18 1.64 17.26
CA LEU A 17 26.58 2.75 16.52
C LEU A 17 26.24 2.35 15.08
N LEU A 18 27.17 1.67 14.39
CA LEU A 18 26.94 1.19 13.03
C LEU A 18 25.79 0.17 12.98
N ALA A 19 25.71 -0.73 13.97
CA ALA A 19 24.63 -1.69 14.08
C ALA A 19 23.28 -1.00 14.31
N ALA A 20 23.24 0.02 15.18
CA ALA A 20 22.04 0.82 15.42
C ALA A 20 21.57 1.54 14.15
N ILE A 21 22.48 2.15 13.39
CA ILE A 21 22.15 2.82 12.12
C ILE A 21 21.58 1.81 11.11
N ARG A 22 22.20 0.62 10.98
CA ARG A 22 21.70 -0.44 10.11
C ARG A 22 20.31 -0.90 10.51
N TYR A 23 20.09 -1.10 11.81
CA TYR A 23 18.78 -1.49 12.35
C TYR A 23 17.71 -0.46 12.00
N VAL A 24 18.00 0.83 12.22
CA VAL A 24 17.08 1.93 11.90
C VAL A 24 16.75 1.96 10.41
N MET A 25 17.74 1.79 9.53
CA MET A 25 17.50 1.75 8.08
C MET A 25 16.61 0.58 7.65
N VAL A 26 16.86 -0.62 8.18
CA VAL A 26 16.00 -1.79 7.90
C VAL A 26 14.57 -1.54 8.39
N PHE A 27 14.43 -1.06 9.62
CA PHE A 27 13.12 -0.76 10.20
C PHE A 27 12.33 0.29 9.38
N LEU A 28 12.98 1.37 8.97
CA LEU A 28 12.38 2.39 8.09
C LEU A 28 11.97 1.78 6.74
N SER A 29 12.81 0.94 6.14
CA SER A 29 12.50 0.31 4.85
C SER A 29 11.28 -0.60 4.91
N GLU A 30 11.13 -1.36 5.99
CA GLU A 30 9.97 -2.24 6.20
C GLU A 30 8.71 -1.43 6.51
N THR A 31 8.82 -0.33 7.26
CA THR A 31 7.70 0.58 7.51
C THR A 31 7.19 1.22 6.22
N VAL A 32 8.10 1.69 5.35
CA VAL A 32 7.76 2.23 4.03
C VAL A 32 7.14 1.16 3.13
N ARG A 33 7.65 -0.08 3.16
CA ARG A 33 7.05 -1.21 2.43
C ARG A 33 5.63 -1.51 2.89
N LEU A 34 5.38 -1.53 4.19
CA LEU A 34 4.05 -1.74 4.75
C LEU A 34 3.09 -0.62 4.34
N LEU A 35 3.54 0.65 4.41
CA LEU A 35 2.75 1.78 3.96
C LEU A 35 2.46 1.71 2.45
N ALA A 36 3.45 1.39 1.62
CA ALA A 36 3.27 1.18 0.19
C ALA A 36 2.35 -0.02 -0.12
N SER A 37 2.40 -1.08 0.69
CA SER A 37 1.50 -2.22 0.57
C SER A 37 0.05 -1.84 0.88
N SER A 38 -0.18 -0.93 1.85
CA SER A 38 -1.53 -0.41 2.14
C SER A 38 -2.09 0.48 1.03
N ALA A 39 -1.23 1.15 0.25
CA ALA A 39 -1.66 1.92 -0.92
C ALA A 39 -2.04 1.02 -2.11
N ARG A 40 -1.72 -0.28 -2.07
CA ARG A 40 -2.11 -1.27 -3.06
C ARG A 40 -3.51 -1.84 -2.73
N THR A 41 -4.46 -0.96 -2.42
CA THR A 41 -5.89 -1.26 -2.43
C THR A 41 -6.47 -0.67 -3.72
N LYS A 42 -6.15 -1.28 -4.86
CA LYS A 42 -7.12 -1.27 -5.96
C LYS A 42 -8.03 -2.45 -5.69
N PRO A 43 -9.29 -2.26 -5.23
CA PRO A 43 -10.29 -3.18 -5.72
C PRO A 43 -10.22 -3.10 -7.24
N ALA A 44 -10.16 -4.25 -7.91
CA ALA A 44 -10.43 -4.26 -9.33
C ALA A 44 -11.75 -3.53 -9.52
N ASP A 45 -11.81 -2.57 -10.44
CA ASP A 45 -13.00 -1.76 -10.72
C ASP A 45 -14.25 -2.62 -11.04
N ASP A 46 -14.10 -3.93 -11.15
CA ASP A 46 -15.14 -4.94 -11.38
C ASP A 46 -15.76 -5.59 -10.14
N GLU A 47 -15.18 -5.52 -8.93
CA GLU A 47 -15.79 -6.17 -7.75
C GLU A 47 -16.79 -5.28 -6.98
N LEU A 48 -16.78 -3.97 -7.23
CA LEU A 48 -17.81 -3.04 -6.73
C LEU A 48 -18.91 -2.77 -7.76
N ASN A 49 -18.88 -3.48 -8.89
CA ASN A 49 -19.78 -3.27 -10.01
C ASN A 49 -21.20 -3.75 -9.63
N ASN A 50 -22.11 -2.78 -9.53
CA ASN A 50 -23.57 -2.88 -9.50
C ASN A 50 -24.35 -3.23 -8.22
N SER A 51 -23.80 -3.94 -7.22
CA SER A 51 -24.66 -4.39 -6.11
C SER A 51 -24.92 -3.31 -5.03
N PHE A 52 -23.97 -2.42 -4.77
CA PHE A 52 -24.08 -1.43 -3.68
C PHE A 52 -24.73 -0.10 -4.06
N ARG A 53 -24.72 0.27 -5.35
CA ARG A 53 -25.25 1.57 -5.79
C ARG A 53 -26.78 1.63 -5.85
N GLY A 54 -27.45 0.47 -5.82
CA GLY A 54 -28.86 0.40 -6.13
C GLY A 54 -29.11 0.74 -7.60
N GLY A 55 -30.25 0.30 -8.12
CA GLY A 55 -30.58 0.49 -9.52
C GLY A 55 -31.70 -0.43 -9.98
N VAL A 56 -32.21 -0.19 -11.18
CA VAL A 56 -33.17 -1.09 -11.83
C VAL A 56 -32.40 -2.03 -12.75
N MET A 57 -32.67 -3.33 -12.67
CA MET A 57 -32.06 -4.31 -13.57
C MET A 57 -32.46 -4.02 -15.02
N ASN A 58 -31.48 -3.72 -15.87
CA ASN A 58 -31.72 -3.60 -17.31
C ASN A 58 -31.68 -5.00 -17.95
N HIS A 59 -32.84 -5.51 -18.36
CA HIS A 59 -32.95 -6.83 -18.98
C HIS A 59 -32.33 -6.92 -20.39
N ARG A 60 -32.00 -5.79 -21.03
CA ARG A 60 -31.30 -5.78 -22.34
C ARG A 60 -29.80 -6.04 -22.19
N THR A 61 -29.17 -5.45 -21.18
CA THR A 61 -27.71 -5.51 -20.98
C THR A 61 -27.28 -6.44 -19.85
N GLY A 62 -28.22 -6.87 -18.99
CA GLY A 62 -27.93 -7.68 -17.81
C GLY A 62 -27.23 -6.94 -16.67
N LYS A 63 -27.17 -5.60 -16.74
CA LYS A 63 -26.51 -4.72 -15.75
C LYS A 63 -27.56 -3.92 -14.96
N PHE A 64 -27.23 -3.56 -13.71
CA PHE A 64 -28.08 -2.64 -12.94
C PHE A 64 -27.78 -1.20 -13.35
N ASP A 65 -28.82 -0.45 -13.66
CA ASP A 65 -28.74 0.96 -14.02
C ASP A 65 -28.92 1.82 -12.76
N ASP A 66 -27.88 2.56 -12.38
CA ASP A 66 -27.91 3.45 -11.21
C ASP A 66 -28.59 4.81 -11.51
N GLY A 67 -29.19 4.95 -12.70
CA GLY A 67 -29.95 6.12 -13.12
C GLY A 67 -29.06 7.33 -13.44
N SER A 68 -27.73 7.15 -13.46
CA SER A 68 -26.78 8.21 -13.82
C SER A 68 -26.67 8.42 -15.34
N ASP A 69 -27.18 7.48 -16.13
CA ASP A 69 -27.27 7.60 -17.58
C ASP A 69 -28.63 8.20 -17.98
N PRO A 70 -28.69 9.47 -18.42
CA PRO A 70 -29.92 10.05 -18.94
C PRO A 70 -30.32 9.30 -20.22
N ALA A 71 -31.30 8.40 -20.07
CA ALA A 71 -32.08 7.73 -21.12
C ALA A 71 -31.44 7.73 -22.53
N GLY A 72 -30.52 6.81 -22.81
CA GLY A 72 -30.24 6.40 -24.19
C GLY A 72 -28.81 6.43 -24.70
N TRP A 73 -27.79 6.59 -23.86
CA TRP A 73 -26.37 6.48 -24.26
C TRP A 73 -25.79 5.07 -24.07
N TYR A 74 -26.56 4.04 -24.39
CA TYR A 74 -25.92 2.75 -24.69
C TYR A 74 -25.33 2.89 -26.10
N GLU A 75 -24.02 3.10 -26.18
CA GLU A 75 -23.27 2.94 -27.42
C GLU A 75 -23.67 1.59 -28.04
N ARG A 76 -23.99 1.62 -29.33
CA ARG A 76 -24.15 0.39 -30.10
C ARG A 76 -22.74 -0.06 -30.45
N ASP A 77 -22.37 -1.25 -30.00
CA ASP A 77 -21.26 -2.02 -30.55
C ASP A 77 -21.26 -1.99 -32.08
#